data_AF-A0A7J7NS37-F1
#
_entry.id   AF-A0A7J7NS37-F1
#
_cell.length_a   1.000
_cell.length_b   1.000
_cell.length_c   1.000
_cell.angle_alpha   90.00
_cell.angle_beta   90.00
_cell.angle_gamma   90.00
#
_symmetry.space_group_name_H-M   'P 1'
#
loop_
_entity.id
_entity.type
_entity.pdbx_description
1 polymer ?
#
loop_
_entity_poly.entity_id
_entity_poly.type
_entity_poly.pdbx_seq_one_letter_code
_entity_poly.pdbx_strand_id
1 'polypeptide(L)' 'MDCRQWGAHLSHVAGIAGQSEHGAQSVALSGGYEDDEDHGEWFLYTGSGGRDMSGNKRTNKEQSSDQKFDKMNEALRVS' A
#
# COMPACT_ATOMS: atom_id res chain seq x y z
N MET A 1 -13.94 0.72 8.55
CA MET A 1 -14.51 -0.39 7.76
C MET A 1 -15.35 0.12 6.60
N ASP A 2 -15.88 1.32 6.71
CA ASP A 2 -16.77 1.96 5.73
C ASP A 2 -16.20 1.99 4.32
N CYS A 3 -14.91 2.32 4.13
CA CYS A 3 -14.30 2.33 2.79
C CYS A 3 -14.48 1.01 2.03
N ARG A 4 -14.42 -0.14 2.72
CA ARG A 4 -14.72 -1.43 2.08
C ARG A 4 -16.20 -1.63 1.87
N GLN A 5 -17.03 -1.29 2.85
CA GLN A 5 -18.48 -1.45 2.76
C GLN A 5 -19.06 -0.68 1.58
N TRP A 6 -18.52 0.51 1.30
CA TRP A 6 -18.88 1.35 0.16
C TRP A 6 -18.11 1.03 -1.13
N GLY A 7 -17.19 0.06 -1.09
CA GLY A 7 -16.41 -0.36 -2.26
C GLY A 7 -15.28 0.58 -2.68
N ALA A 8 -15.02 1.66 -1.95
CA ALA A 8 -13.96 2.62 -2.25
C ALA A 8 -12.54 2.06 -2.04
N HIS A 9 -12.35 1.18 -1.05
CA HIS A 9 -11.10 0.46 -0.82
C HIS A 9 -11.37 -0.89 -0.17
N LEU A 10 -11.22 -1.99 -0.91
CA LEU A 10 -11.63 -3.33 -0.44
C LEU A 10 -10.68 -3.92 0.61
N SER A 11 -9.40 -3.57 0.56
CA SER A 11 -8.39 -4.03 1.52
C SER A 11 -8.68 -3.48 2.92
N HIS A 12 -8.79 -4.36 3.92
CA HIS A 12 -9.06 -3.92 5.31
C HIS A 12 -7.88 -3.24 5.98
N VAL A 13 -6.65 -3.63 5.61
CA VAL A 13 -5.41 -3.21 6.26
C VAL A 13 -4.37 -2.73 5.24
N ALA A 14 -4.26 -3.41 4.11
CA ALA A 14 -3.27 -3.04 3.09
C ALA A 14 -3.58 -1.66 2.49
N GLY A 15 -2.53 -0.85 2.32
CA GLY A 15 -2.62 0.48 1.71
C GLY A 15 -3.01 0.44 0.24
N ILE A 16 -2.72 -0.65 -0.48
CA ILE A 16 -3.03 -0.82 -1.90
C ILE A 16 -4.09 -1.92 -2.04
N ALA A 17 -5.07 -1.71 -2.91
CA ALA A 17 -5.98 -2.74 -3.39
C ALA A 17 -5.79 -2.88 -4.91
N GLY A 18 -5.52 -4.10 -5.37
CA GLY A 18 -5.12 -4.33 -6.75
C GLY A 18 -4.96 -5.81 -7.08
N GLN A 19 -4.70 -6.08 -8.35
CA GLN A 19 -4.21 -7.36 -8.84
C GLN A 19 -2.99 -7.10 -9.72
N SER A 20 -1.91 -7.84 -9.50
CA SER A 20 -0.61 -7.61 -10.18
C SER A 20 -0.71 -7.68 -11.70
N GLU A 21 -1.66 -8.43 -12.25
CA GLU A 21 -1.84 -8.60 -13.70
C GLU A 21 -2.82 -7.60 -14.32
N HIS A 22 -3.53 -6.79 -13.51
CA HIS A 22 -4.63 -5.94 -13.99
C HIS A 22 -4.51 -4.46 -13.58
N GLY A 23 -3.79 -4.16 -12.51
CA GLY A 23 -3.70 -2.81 -11.96
C GLY A 23 -4.21 -2.68 -10.53
N ALA A 24 -3.94 -1.53 -9.93
CA ALA A 24 -4.46 -1.12 -8.64
C ALA A 24 -5.77 -0.34 -8.82
N GLN A 25 -6.80 -0.70 -8.04
CA GLN A 25 -8.08 0.03 -8.08
C GLN A 25 -8.11 1.21 -7.10
N SER A 26 -7.36 1.12 -6.00
CA SER A 26 -7.35 2.15 -4.97
C SER A 26 -6.10 2.07 -4.09
N VAL A 27 -5.70 3.23 -3.56
CA VAL A 27 -4.66 3.39 -2.55
C VAL A 27 -5.18 4.21 -1.37
N ALA A 28 -4.61 3.98 -0.19
CA ALA A 28 -4.87 4.75 1.02
C ALA A 28 -3.59 5.42 1.49
N LEU A 29 -3.60 6.75 1.53
CA LEU A 29 -2.56 7.58 2.13
C LEU A 29 -2.90 7.76 3.62
N SER A 30 -2.13 7.12 4.50
CA SER A 30 -2.47 7.04 5.94
C SER A 30 -1.28 7.30 6.87
N GLY A 31 -0.19 7.89 6.37
CA GLY A 31 1.05 8.14 7.13
C GLY A 31 1.74 6.85 7.60
N GLY A 32 1.57 5.76 6.86
CA GLY A 32 2.10 4.43 7.21
C GLY A 32 3.54 4.21 6.73
N TYR A 33 4.05 5.06 5.85
CA TYR A 33 5.40 5.05 5.29
C TYR A 33 5.97 6.46 5.40
N GLU A 34 7.24 6.58 5.79
CA GLU A 34 7.90 7.87 6.00
C GLU A 34 8.29 8.56 4.70
N ASP A 35 8.42 7.77 3.62
CA ASP A 35 8.77 8.24 2.28
C ASP A 35 7.56 8.77 1.49
N ASP A 36 6.34 8.73 2.08
CA ASP A 36 5.14 9.29 1.47
C ASP A 36 5.17 10.84 1.52
N GLU A 37 4.80 11.50 0.42
CA GLU A 37 4.64 12.96 0.36
C GLU A 37 3.23 13.34 -0.12
N ASP A 38 2.53 14.20 0.62
CA ASP A 38 1.20 14.71 0.26
C ASP A 38 1.28 16.21 -0.11
N HIS A 39 0.94 16.53 -1.37
CA HIS A 39 0.88 17.89 -1.89
C HIS A 39 -0.54 18.29 -2.32
N GLY A 40 -1.55 17.57 -1.84
CA GLY A 40 -2.97 17.82 -2.12
C GLY A 40 -3.40 17.33 -3.51
N GLU A 41 -2.93 18.01 -4.57
CA GLU A 41 -3.29 17.66 -5.95
C GLU A 41 -2.52 16.45 -6.49
N TRP A 42 -1.32 16.21 -5.96
CA TRP A 42 -0.48 15.07 -6.28
C TRP A 42 0.23 14.58 -5.02
N PHE A 43 0.70 13.34 -5.07
CA PHE A 43 1.42 12.72 -3.96
C PHE A 43 2.47 11.74 -4.49
N LEU A 44 3.52 11.51 -3.69
CA LEU A 44 4.43 10.38 -3.86
C LEU A 44 3.98 9.28 -2.90
N TYR A 45 3.81 8.07 -3.44
CA TYR A 45 3.31 6.93 -2.68
C TYR A 45 4.33 5.81 -2.62
N THR A 46 4.60 5.34 -1.41
CA THR A 46 5.55 4.26 -1.16
C THR A 46 4.89 2.90 -1.38
N GLY A 47 5.61 1.98 -2.02
CA GLY A 47 5.19 0.59 -2.14
C GLY A 47 5.00 -0.09 -0.77
N SER A 48 4.34 -1.23 -0.79
CA SER A 48 4.22 -2.10 0.37
C SER A 48 5.43 -3.04 0.53
N GLY A 49 5.57 -3.67 1.70
CA GLY A 49 6.65 -4.62 1.99
C GLY A 49 7.91 -3.94 2.52
N GLY A 50 9.04 -4.64 2.44
CA GLY A 50 10.33 -4.18 3.00
C GLY A 50 10.44 -4.28 4.52
N ARG A 51 9.44 -4.89 5.19
CA ARG A 51 9.28 -4.88 6.65
C ARG A 51 9.26 -6.28 7.23
N ASP A 52 9.85 -6.46 8.41
CA ASP A 52 9.67 -7.68 9.20
C ASP A 52 8.28 -7.69 9.85
N MET A 53 7.48 -8.67 9.45
CA MET A 53 6.10 -8.90 9.89
C MET A 53 5.98 -10.12 10.83
N SER A 54 7.11 -10.63 11.32
CA SER A 54 7.15 -11.70 12.32
C SER A 54 6.32 -11.33 13.58
N GLY A 55 5.84 -12.36 14.29
CA GLY A 55 5.03 -12.14 15.50
C GLY A 55 3.61 -11.65 15.24
N ASN A 56 3.02 -12.00 14.08
CA ASN A 56 1.64 -11.62 13.71
C ASN A 56 1.41 -10.11 13.63
N LYS A 57 2.46 -9.33 13.34
CA LYS A 57 2.34 -7.90 13.11
C LYS A 57 1.49 -7.62 11.86
N ARG A 58 0.88 -6.43 11.82
CA ARG A 58 0.16 -5.90 10.65
C ARG A 58 0.84 -4.68 10.04
N THR A 59 1.70 -4.01 10.81
CA THR A 59 2.60 -2.95 10.37
C THR A 59 3.92 -3.05 11.14
N ASN A 60 4.95 -2.42 10.60
CA ASN A 60 6.20 -2.11 11.30
C ASN A 60 6.64 -0.74 10.77
N LYS A 61 7.18 0.14 11.62
CA LYS A 61 7.65 1.45 11.17
C LYS A 61 8.99 1.33 10.43
N GLU A 62 9.84 0.43 10.89
CA GLU A 62 11.19 0.25 10.36
C GLU A 62 11.18 -0.62 9.11
N GLN A 63 11.83 -0.14 8.05
CA GLN A 63 12.20 -0.97 6.91
C GLN A 63 13.43 -1.81 7.28
N SER A 64 13.39 -3.10 6.92
CA SER A 64 14.45 -4.06 7.21
C SER A 64 14.97 -4.79 5.96
N SER A 65 14.41 -4.49 4.79
CA SER A 65 14.82 -5.08 3.50
C SER A 65 14.30 -4.24 2.32
N ASP A 66 14.92 -4.42 1.16
CA ASP A 66 14.47 -3.78 -0.08
C ASP A 66 13.06 -4.22 -0.46
N GLN A 67 12.24 -3.26 -0.87
CA GLN A 67 10.96 -3.53 -1.50
C GLN A 67 11.14 -4.12 -2.90
N LYS A 68 10.10 -4.79 -3.40
CA LYS A 68 10.11 -5.44 -4.71
C LYS A 68 8.89 -5.01 -5.53
N PHE A 69 9.04 -5.00 -6.84
CA PHE A 69 7.91 -4.90 -7.77
C PHE A 69 7.22 -6.26 -7.89
N ASP A 70 6.49 -6.63 -6.82
CA ASP A 70 5.63 -7.80 -6.79
C ASP A 70 4.26 -7.45 -6.18
N LYS A 71 3.28 -8.34 -6.37
CA LYS A 71 1.95 -8.25 -5.76
C LYS A 71 1.29 -6.88 -5.95
N MET A 72 1.09 -6.13 -4.86
CA MET A 72 0.40 -4.84 -4.90
C MET A 72 1.28 -3.73 -5.46
N ASN A 73 2.61 -3.85 -5.33
CA ASN A 73 3.54 -2.90 -5.91
C ASN A 73 3.58 -3.09 -7.43
N GLU A 74 3.50 -4.34 -7.88
CA GLU A 74 3.32 -4.65 -9.30
C GLU A 74 1.98 -4.13 -9.82
N ALA A 75 0.89 -4.28 -9.04
CA ALA A 75 -0.41 -3.72 -9.41
C ALA A 75 -0.34 -2.20 -9.64
N LEU A 76 0.37 -1.45 -8.80
CA LEU A 76 0.59 -0.02 -9.04
C LEU A 76 1.45 0.25 -10.28
N ARG A 77 2.51 -0.54 -10.50
CA ARG A 77 3.42 -0.36 -11.63
C ARG A 77 2.74 -0.49 -12.99
N VAL A 78 1.70 -1.32 -13.08
CA VAL A 78 0.95 -1.57 -14.32
C VAL A 78 -0.29 -0.67 -14.49
N SER A 79 -0.54 0.27 -13.57
CA SER A 79 -1.69 1.19 -13.58
C SER A 79 -1.44 2.47 -14.37
#